data_AF-A0A3N7CPD4-F1
#
_entry.id   AF-A0A3N7CPD4-F1
#
_cell.length_a   1.000
_cell.length_b   1.000
_cell.length_c   1.000
_cell.angle_alpha   90.00
_cell.angle_beta   90.00
_cell.angle_gamma   90.00
#
_symmetry.space_group_name_H-M   'P 1'
#
loop_
_entity.id
_entity.type
_entity.pdbx_description
1 polymer ?
#
loop_
_entity_poly.entity_id
_entity_poly.type
_entity_poly.pdbx_seq_one_letter_code
_entity_poly.pdbx_strand_id
1 'polypeptide(L)'
;MRTEIQTYFQIEKNLQLDFPKMTEYERLSLAIQIQRNQILENGLVVTTDNSKPSALEAVSIALGYTSPSSITITDSVKDLINTIEQK
;
A
#
# COMPACT_ATOMS: atom_id res chain seq x y z
N MET A 1 -2.46 -8.83 -5.81
CA MET A 1 -1.18 -9.45 -6.23
C MET A 1 -0.07 -8.54 -5.69
N ARG A 2 0.98 -9.07 -5.07
CA ARG A 2 2.09 -8.24 -4.55
C ARG A 2 2.99 -7.82 -5.71
N THR A 3 3.33 -6.54 -5.77
CA THR A 3 4.29 -5.96 -6.73
C THR A 3 5.71 -6.25 -6.27
N GLU A 4 6.63 -6.59 -7.18
CA GLU A 4 8.05 -6.71 -6.84
C GLU A 4 8.60 -5.32 -6.48
N ILE A 5 9.22 -5.20 -5.29
CA ILE A 5 9.87 -3.95 -4.88
C ILE A 5 11.26 -3.92 -5.48
N GLN A 6 11.45 -3.05 -6.47
CA GLN A 6 12.75 -2.79 -7.07
C GLN A 6 13.49 -1.72 -6.27
N THR A 7 14.82 -1.71 -6.36
CA THR A 7 15.61 -0.59 -5.81
C THR A 7 15.48 0.62 -6.74
N TYR A 8 15.53 1.84 -6.19
CA TYR A 8 15.54 3.04 -7.03
C TYR A 8 16.67 3.02 -8.07
N PHE A 9 17.82 2.41 -7.75
CA PHE A 9 18.93 2.25 -8.69
C PHE A 9 18.56 1.36 -9.89
N GLN A 10 17.86 0.25 -9.63
CA GLN A 10 17.38 -0.63 -10.70
C GLN A 10 16.34 0.07 -11.58
N ILE A 11 15.44 0.85 -10.96
CA ILE A 11 14.41 1.61 -11.66
C ILE A 11 15.05 2.73 -12.50
N GLU A 12 16.02 3.47 -11.96
CA GLU A 12 16.73 4.53 -12.68
C GLU A 12 17.44 3.98 -13.92
N LYS A 13 18.11 2.83 -13.79
CA LYS A 13 18.78 2.16 -14.91
C LYS A 13 17.79 1.78 -16.02
N ASN A 14 16.61 1.30 -15.66
CA ASN A 14 15.56 1.00 -16.63
C ASN A 14 15.03 2.30 -17.30
N LEU A 15 14.79 3.34 -16.51
CA LEU A 15 14.37 4.66 -17.02
C LEU A 15 15.41 5.29 -17.96
N GLN A 16 16.70 5.04 -17.74
CA GLN A 16 17.75 5.52 -18.62
C GLN A 16 17.68 4.88 -20.01
N LEU A 17 17.35 3.58 -20.07
CA LEU A 17 17.19 2.84 -21.33
C LEU A 17 15.92 3.28 -22.06
N ASP A 18 14.81 3.41 -21.34
CA ASP A 18 13.49 3.69 -21.92
C ASP A 18 13.29 5.19 -22.25
N PHE A 19 13.89 6.07 -21.45
CA PHE A 19 13.75 7.53 -21.54
C PHE A 19 15.11 8.24 -21.54
N PRO A 20 15.94 8.08 -22.58
CA PRO A 20 17.30 8.62 -22.62
C PRO A 20 17.38 10.15 -22.62
N LYS A 21 16.26 10.83 -22.90
CA LYS A 21 16.18 12.31 -22.89
C LYS A 21 15.95 12.91 -21.51
N MET A 22 15.54 12.11 -20.52
CA MET A 22 15.41 12.61 -19.15
C MET A 22 16.78 12.93 -18.58
N THR A 23 16.86 13.97 -17.75
CA THR A 23 18.06 14.22 -16.95
C THR A 23 18.20 13.17 -15.85
N GLU A 24 19.42 13.00 -15.33
CA GLU A 24 19.68 12.11 -14.19
C GLU A 24 18.83 12.48 -12.96
N TYR A 25 18.71 13.78 -12.67
CA TYR A 25 17.89 14.29 -11.58
C TYR A 25 16.41 13.87 -11.72
N GLU A 26 15.83 14.03 -12.91
CA GLU A 26 14.44 13.64 -13.18
C GLU A 26 14.25 12.13 -13.04
N ARG A 27 15.20 11.32 -13.54
CA ARG A 27 15.10 9.85 -13.43
C ARG A 27 15.22 9.38 -12.00
N LEU A 28 16.17 9.91 -11.22
CA LEU A 28 16.32 9.58 -9.80
C LEU A 28 15.08 9.97 -9.00
N SER A 29 14.54 11.17 -9.23
CA SER A 29 13.31 11.63 -8.60
C SER A 29 12.13 10.70 -8.91
N LEU A 30 11.98 10.30 -10.18
CA LEU A 30 10.92 9.37 -10.60
C LEU A 30 11.14 7.96 -10.02
N ALA A 31 12.37 7.46 -10.01
CA ALA A 31 12.71 6.15 -9.49
C ALA A 31 12.37 6.00 -7.99
N ILE A 32 12.66 7.04 -7.19
CA ILE A 32 12.28 7.09 -5.77
C ILE A 32 10.75 7.05 -5.62
N GLN A 33 10.02 7.80 -6.45
CA GLN A 33 8.56 7.80 -6.42
C GLN A 33 7.96 6.45 -6.79
N ILE A 34 8.50 5.79 -7.82
CA ILE A 34 8.08 4.44 -8.23
C ILE A 34 8.34 3.44 -7.11
N GLN A 35 9.54 3.41 -6.52
CA GLN A 35 9.87 2.50 -5.42
C GLN A 35 8.92 2.71 -4.22
N ARG A 36 8.66 3.98 -3.87
CA ARG A 36 7.70 4.32 -2.80
C ARG A 36 6.31 3.77 -3.12
N ASN A 37 5.84 3.92 -4.36
CA ASN A 37 4.53 3.41 -4.77
C ASN A 37 4.47 1.87 -4.71
N GLN A 38 5.52 1.16 -5.12
CA GLN A 38 5.60 -0.31 -5.01
C GLN A 38 5.49 -0.78 -3.55
N ILE A 39 6.13 -0.07 -2.61
CA ILE A 39 6.01 -0.33 -1.17
C ILE A 39 4.57 -0.09 -0.68
N LEU A 40 3.96 1.03 -1.08
CA LEU A 40 2.59 1.37 -0.70
C LEU A 40 1.57 0.37 -1.25
N GLU A 41 1.69 -0.01 -2.52
CA GLU A 41 0.86 -1.05 -3.14
C GLU A 41 0.93 -2.34 -2.34
N ASN A 42 2.13 -2.79 -1.98
CA ASN A 42 2.29 -3.99 -1.15
C ASN A 42 1.73 -3.86 0.26
N GLY A 43 1.83 -2.67 0.87
CA GLY A 43 1.26 -2.39 2.19
C GLY A 43 -0.27 -2.35 2.19
N LEU A 44 -0.88 -1.93 1.07
CA LEU A 44 -2.33 -1.77 0.91
C LEU A 44 -3.01 -3.00 0.30
N VAL A 45 -2.26 -3.91 -0.32
CA VAL A 45 -2.81 -5.17 -0.85
C VAL A 45 -3.27 -6.06 0.30
N VAL A 46 -4.57 -6.33 0.35
CA VAL A 46 -5.20 -7.33 1.23
C VAL A 46 -4.78 -8.73 0.78
N THR A 47 -4.32 -9.57 1.70
CA THR A 47 -3.92 -10.96 1.49
C THR A 47 -4.87 -11.92 2.20
N THR A 48 -5.25 -12.99 1.51
CA THR A 48 -6.06 -14.06 2.12
C THR A 48 -5.24 -14.96 3.07
N ASP A 49 -3.93 -14.77 3.13
CA ASP A 49 -3.01 -15.48 4.02
C ASP A 49 -2.77 -14.68 5.32
N ASN A 50 -3.45 -15.11 6.38
CA ASN A 50 -3.37 -14.53 7.72
C ASN A 50 -1.97 -14.68 8.38
N SER A 51 -1.06 -15.49 7.83
CA SER A 51 0.28 -15.68 8.41
C SER A 51 1.23 -14.51 8.13
N LYS A 52 0.91 -13.68 7.12
CA LYS A 52 1.72 -12.52 6.70
C LYS A 52 0.81 -11.34 6.36
N PRO A 53 0.13 -10.77 7.36
CA PRO A 53 -0.82 -9.70 7.13
C PRO A 53 -0.14 -8.53 6.43
N SER A 54 -0.85 -7.91 5.49
CA SER A 54 -0.45 -6.64 4.92
C SER A 54 -0.44 -5.54 5.99
N ALA A 55 0.13 -4.38 5.67
CA ALA A 55 0.12 -3.27 6.62
C ALA A 55 -1.32 -2.86 6.99
N LEU A 56 -2.23 -2.87 6.01
CA LEU A 56 -3.65 -2.58 6.25
C LEU A 56 -4.30 -3.61 7.18
N GLU A 57 -4.05 -4.91 6.95
CA GLU A 57 -4.60 -5.97 7.80
C GLU A 57 -4.01 -5.96 9.21
N ALA A 58 -2.72 -5.67 9.34
CA ALA A 58 -2.07 -5.52 10.63
C ALA A 58 -2.68 -4.35 11.43
N VAL A 59 -3.00 -3.24 10.76
CA VAL A 59 -3.73 -2.11 11.36
C VAL A 59 -5.15 -2.52 11.76
N SER A 60 -5.88 -3.22 10.88
CA SER A 60 -7.22 -3.73 11.20
C SER A 60 -7.22 -4.66 12.42
N ILE A 61 -6.27 -5.59 12.50
CA ILE A 61 -6.09 -6.50 13.64
C ILE A 61 -5.77 -5.70 14.91
N ALA A 62 -4.85 -4.73 14.84
CA ALA A 62 -4.50 -3.89 15.99
C ALA A 62 -5.69 -3.05 16.50
N LEU A 63 -6.61 -2.68 15.61
CA LEU A 63 -7.86 -1.99 15.93
C LEU A 63 -8.98 -2.93 16.40
N GLY A 64 -8.73 -4.24 16.50
CA GLY A 64 -9.69 -5.23 17.00
C GLY A 64 -10.54 -5.91 15.93
N TYR A 65 -10.33 -5.61 14.64
CA TYR A 65 -11.03 -6.25 13.53
C TYR A 65 -10.35 -7.59 13.19
N THR A 66 -10.72 -8.64 13.93
CA THR A 66 -10.03 -9.95 13.92
C THR A 66 -10.82 -11.09 13.28
N SER A 67 -12.08 -10.87 12.90
CA SER A 67 -12.96 -11.91 12.33
C SER A 67 -13.18 -11.72 10.83
N PRO A 68 -13.16 -12.81 10.01
CA PRO A 68 -13.45 -12.75 8.57
C PRO A 68 -14.96 -12.57 8.27
N SER A 69 -15.78 -12.30 9.28
CA SER A 69 -17.19 -11.99 9.09
C SER A 69 -17.30 -10.61 8.46
N SER A 70 -17.43 -10.55 7.13
CA SER A 70 -18.32 -9.69 6.34
C SER A 70 -18.57 -8.23 6.78
N ILE A 71 -17.69 -7.64 7.58
CA ILE A 71 -17.74 -6.24 7.98
C ILE A 71 -16.94 -5.52 6.92
N THR A 72 -17.67 -4.92 5.97
CA THR A 72 -17.05 -4.02 5.01
C THR A 72 -16.61 -2.74 5.72
N ILE A 73 -15.67 -2.00 5.14
CA ILE A 73 -15.27 -0.67 5.67
C ILE A 73 -16.51 0.23 5.85
N THR A 74 -17.55 0.05 5.02
CA THR A 74 -18.83 0.76 5.14
C THR A 74 -19.57 0.45 6.44
N ASP A 75 -19.51 -0.79 6.92
CA ASP A 75 -20.14 -1.21 8.17
C ASP A 75 -19.37 -0.64 9.37
N SER A 76 -18.03 -0.66 9.33
CA SER A 76 -17.20 -0.04 10.37
C SER A 76 -17.39 1.48 10.47
N VAL A 77 -17.55 2.18 9.33
CA VAL A 77 -17.80 3.62 9.32
C VAL A 77 -19.20 3.95 9.85
N LYS A 78 -20.21 3.14 9.52
CA LYS A 78 -21.56 3.27 10.08
C LYS A 78 -21.56 3.12 11.60
N ASP A 79 -20.89 2.11 12.13
CA ASP A 79 -20.81 1.88 13.57
C ASP A 79 -20.10 3.04 14.29
N LEU A 80 -19.07 3.61 13.66
CA LEU A 80 -18.37 4.77 14.21
C LEU A 80 -19.27 6.01 14.27
N ILE A 81 -20.04 6.28 13.21
CA ILE A 81 -21.01 7.39 13.16
C ILE A 81 -22.08 7.20 14.23
N ASN A 82 -22.67 6.00 14.32
CA ASN A 82 -23.70 5.70 15.32
C ASN A 82 -23.19 5.86 16.76
N THR A 83 -21.92 5.51 17.02
CA THR A 83 -21.30 5.67 18.34
C THR A 83 -21.06 7.14 18.71
N ILE A 84 -20.83 8.00 17.71
CA ILE A 84 -20.68 9.45 17.90
C ILE A 84 -22.04 10.11 18.14
N GLU A 85 -23.10 9.66 17.48
CA GLU A 85 -24.46 10.20 17.63
C GLU A 85 -25.16 9.81 18.94
N GLN A 86 -24.71 8.74 19.60
CA GLN A 86 -25.25 8.31 20.91
C GLN A 86 -24.54 8.93 22.11
N LYS A 87 -23.63 9.89 21.90
CA LYS A 87 -22.89 10.60 22.95
C LYS A 87 -23.30 12.07 23.00
#